data_AF-A0A5D0VBR8-F1
#
_entry.id   AF-A0A5D0VBR8-F1
#
_cell.length_a   1.000
_cell.length_b   1.000
_cell.length_c   1.000
_cell.angle_alpha   90.00
_cell.angle_beta   90.00
_cell.angle_gamma   90.00
#
_symmetry.space_group_name_H-M   'P 1'
#
loop_
_entity.id
_entity.type
_entity.pdbx_description
1 polymer ?
#
loop_
_entity_poly.entity_id
_entity_poly.type
_entity_poly.pdbx_seq_one_letter_code
_entity_poly.pdbx_strand_id
1 'polypeptide(L)'
;MKVHPLSFGRYQRNASISAVGRETAQPEPGSTTTTHIGGFEAGSTETYPMVELKISIERDVSLLATVMDAIIYAHHYEEPVIFVREDWASRAAYDPQSQNPNRWWNNRRGLPDRID
;
A
#
# COMPACT_ATOMS: atom_id res chain seq x y z
N MET A 1 -16.25 6.60 10.48
CA MET A 1 -14.96 6.01 10.90
C MET A 1 -13.88 7.09 10.83
N LYS A 2 -13.04 7.27 11.85
CA LYS A 2 -11.91 8.21 11.78
C LYS A 2 -10.74 7.49 11.09
N VAL A 3 -10.37 7.92 9.89
CA VAL A 3 -9.29 7.30 9.10
C VAL A 3 -7.93 7.86 9.53
N HIS A 4 -6.93 7.00 9.72
CA HIS A 4 -5.57 7.41 10.03
C HIS A 4 -5.00 8.28 8.88
N PRO A 5 -4.31 9.41 9.16
CA PRO A 5 -3.85 10.30 8.09
C PRO A 5 -2.64 9.77 7.30
N LEU A 6 -2.05 8.63 7.69
CA LEU A 6 -0.84 8.06 7.07
C LEU A 6 0.29 9.11 6.97
N SER A 7 0.54 9.78 8.10
CA SER A 7 1.46 10.91 8.16
C SER A 7 2.90 10.46 8.24
N PHE A 8 3.78 11.17 7.54
CA PHE A 8 5.22 11.02 7.65
C PHE A 8 5.88 12.39 7.61
N GLY A 9 6.41 12.83 8.75
CA GLY A 9 6.90 14.20 8.91
C GLY A 9 5.79 15.23 8.71
N ARG A 10 5.89 16.07 7.67
CA ARG A 10 4.90 17.10 7.29
C ARG A 10 3.95 16.67 6.17
N TYR A 11 4.02 15.42 5.74
CA TYR A 11 3.22 14.88 4.64
C TYR A 11 2.15 13.95 5.20
N GLN A 12 0.98 13.91 4.56
CA GLN A 12 -0.13 13.01 4.87
C GLN A 12 -0.51 12.22 3.62
N ARG A 13 -1.26 11.12 3.80
CA ARG A 13 -1.63 10.18 2.73
C ARG A 13 -0.41 9.61 2.00
N ASN A 14 0.66 9.33 2.75
CA ASN A 14 1.83 8.69 2.16
C ASN A 14 1.52 7.23 1.86
N ALA A 15 1.77 6.85 0.61
CA ALA A 15 1.75 5.49 0.15
C ALA A 15 2.82 5.31 -0.93
N SER A 16 3.29 4.09 -1.12
CA SER A 16 4.04 3.70 -2.32
C SER A 16 3.28 2.60 -3.04
N ILE A 17 3.26 2.69 -4.36
CA ILE A 17 2.57 1.77 -5.25
C ILE A 17 3.63 1.14 -6.15
N SER A 18 3.65 -0.19 -6.25
CA SER A 18 4.55 -0.86 -7.19
C SER A 18 4.14 -0.64 -8.64
N ALA A 19 4.99 -1.04 -9.59
CA ALA A 19 4.52 -1.27 -10.95
C ALA A 19 3.45 -2.38 -10.98
N VAL A 20 2.61 -2.39 -12.01
CA VAL A 20 1.60 -3.44 -12.20
C VAL A 20 2.30 -4.78 -12.44
N GLY A 21 2.00 -5.73 -11.56
CA GLY A 21 2.47 -7.11 -11.62
C GLY A 21 1.31 -8.09 -11.87
N ARG A 22 1.48 -9.31 -11.36
CA ARG A 22 0.50 -10.40 -11.49
C ARG A 22 0.31 -11.06 -10.13
N GLU A 23 -0.92 -11.38 -9.77
CA GLU A 23 -1.25 -12.29 -8.68
C GLU A 23 -1.94 -13.54 -9.23
N THR A 24 -1.75 -14.67 -8.57
CA THR A 24 -2.32 -15.95 -9.00
C THR A 24 -3.03 -16.62 -7.84
N ALA A 25 -4.19 -17.21 -8.11
CA ALA A 25 -4.94 -18.01 -7.14
C ALA A 25 -5.43 -19.31 -7.78
N GLN A 26 -5.59 -20.34 -6.94
CA GLN A 26 -6.34 -21.55 -7.28
C GLN A 26 -7.52 -21.64 -6.32
N PRO A 27 -8.65 -21.02 -6.65
CA PRO A 27 -9.85 -21.11 -5.82
C PRO A 27 -10.30 -22.56 -5.58
N GLU A 28 -10.66 -22.81 -4.32
CA GLU A 28 -11.18 -24.09 -3.84
C GLU A 28 -12.71 -24.16 -3.99
N PRO A 29 -13.30 -25.37 -3.91
CA PRO A 29 -14.75 -25.52 -3.76
C PRO A 29 -15.25 -24.72 -2.56
N GLY A 30 -16.19 -23.80 -2.79
CA GLY A 30 -16.78 -22.94 -1.74
C GLY A 30 -16.27 -21.50 -1.73
N SER A 31 -15.27 -21.14 -2.54
CA SER A 31 -14.91 -19.73 -2.78
C SER A 31 -16.05 -18.94 -3.41
N THR A 32 -16.12 -17.62 -3.15
CA THR A 32 -17.16 -16.77 -3.78
C THR A 32 -17.00 -16.68 -5.30
N THR A 33 -15.82 -16.99 -5.85
CA THR A 33 -15.59 -17.16 -7.29
C THR A 33 -16.61 -18.09 -7.92
N THR A 34 -16.94 -19.20 -7.25
CA THR A 34 -17.93 -20.19 -7.73
C THR A 34 -19.34 -19.60 -7.90
N THR A 35 -19.64 -18.51 -7.19
CA THR A 35 -20.95 -17.84 -7.19
C THR A 35 -21.01 -16.67 -8.16
N HIS A 36 -19.88 -15.99 -8.39
CA HIS A 36 -19.85 -14.74 -9.15
C HIS A 36 -19.24 -14.85 -10.55
N ILE A 37 -18.52 -15.94 -10.85
CA ILE A 37 -17.89 -16.16 -12.16
C ILE A 37 -18.43 -17.45 -12.78
N GLY A 38 -19.06 -17.33 -13.95
CA GLY A 38 -19.53 -18.49 -14.73
C GLY A 38 -18.36 -19.23 -15.39
N GLY A 39 -18.46 -20.55 -15.49
CA GLY A 39 -17.40 -21.40 -16.10
C GLY A 39 -16.23 -21.69 -15.17
N PHE A 40 -16.43 -21.48 -13.87
CA PHE A 40 -15.45 -21.76 -12.84
C PHE A 40 -15.10 -23.27 -12.74
N GLU A 41 -13.80 -23.59 -12.72
CA GLU A 41 -13.29 -24.92 -12.41
C GLU A 41 -12.33 -24.86 -11.22
N ALA A 42 -12.67 -25.55 -10.13
CA ALA A 42 -11.84 -25.60 -8.92
C ALA A 42 -10.46 -26.21 -9.23
N GLY A 43 -9.41 -25.62 -8.64
CA GLY A 43 -8.02 -26.01 -8.88
C GLY A 43 -7.41 -25.49 -10.19
N SER A 44 -8.18 -24.78 -11.03
CA SER A 44 -7.61 -24.02 -12.15
C SER A 44 -6.89 -22.78 -11.63
N THR A 45 -5.77 -22.42 -12.28
CA THR A 45 -5.00 -21.21 -11.90
C THR A 45 -5.59 -19.99 -12.58
N GLU A 46 -6.02 -19.03 -11.78
CA GLU A 46 -6.44 -17.72 -12.23
C GLU A 46 -5.26 -16.74 -12.10
N THR A 47 -5.19 -15.73 -12.97
CA THR A 47 -4.15 -14.70 -12.89
C THR A 47 -4.72 -13.32 -13.17
N TYR A 48 -4.50 -12.39 -12.25
CA TYR A 48 -5.03 -11.02 -12.32
C TYR A 48 -3.89 -9.99 -12.26
N PRO A 49 -4.07 -8.81 -12.88
CA PRO A 49 -3.15 -7.69 -12.67
C PRO A 49 -3.29 -7.18 -11.23
N MET A 50 -2.16 -6.89 -10.59
CA MET A 50 -2.11 -6.42 -9.20
C MET A 50 -1.04 -5.36 -9.01
N VAL A 51 -1.13 -4.60 -7.92
CA VAL A 51 -0.06 -3.74 -7.42
C VAL A 51 0.15 -4.02 -5.93
N GLU A 52 1.40 -3.89 -5.46
CA GLU A 52 1.68 -3.81 -4.03
C GLU A 52 1.48 -2.36 -3.58
N LEU A 53 0.46 -2.13 -2.73
CA LEU A 53 0.27 -0.88 -2.02
C LEU A 53 0.93 -0.98 -0.64
N LYS A 54 1.91 -0.12 -0.38
CA LYS A 54 2.59 -0.04 0.91
C LYS A 54 2.27 1.28 1.60
N ILE A 55 1.77 1.17 2.81
CA ILE A 55 1.59 2.26 3.77
C ILE A 55 2.38 1.93 5.04
N SER A 56 2.76 2.95 5.80
CA SER A 56 3.43 2.77 7.08
C SER A 56 2.69 3.54 8.15
N ILE A 57 2.62 2.93 9.33
CA ILE A 57 2.05 3.51 10.55
C ILE A 57 3.04 3.32 11.69
N GLU A 58 2.83 4.06 12.77
CA GLU A 58 3.54 3.87 14.01
C GLU A 58 3.31 2.44 14.55
N ARG A 59 4.30 1.92 15.30
CA ARG A 59 4.21 0.60 15.94
C ARG A 59 3.24 0.64 17.12
N ASP A 60 1.95 0.63 16.81
CA ASP A 60 0.83 0.66 17.74
C ASP A 60 -0.23 -0.35 17.27
N VAL A 61 -0.49 -1.36 18.11
CA VAL A 61 -1.40 -2.47 17.78
C VAL A 61 -2.86 -2.01 17.70
N SER A 62 -3.28 -1.06 18.53
CA SER A 62 -4.65 -0.53 18.49
C SER A 62 -4.88 0.30 17.22
N LEU A 63 -3.86 1.06 16.82
CA LEU A 63 -3.88 1.75 15.54
C LEU A 63 -3.88 0.78 14.36
N LEU A 64 -3.03 -0.27 14.40
CA LEU A 64 -2.99 -1.31 13.37
C LEU A 64 -4.36 -1.95 13.17
N ALA A 65 -5.05 -2.35 14.25
CA ALA A 65 -6.39 -2.92 14.17
C ALA A 65 -7.38 -1.98 13.46
N THR A 66 -7.37 -0.70 13.81
CA THR A 66 -8.24 0.32 13.18
C THR A 66 -7.94 0.48 11.69
N VAL A 67 -6.67 0.42 11.30
CA VAL A 67 -6.26 0.52 9.89
C VAL A 67 -6.62 -0.75 9.12
N MET A 68 -6.45 -1.93 9.71
CA MET A 68 -6.86 -3.20 9.11
C MET A 68 -8.36 -3.25 8.84
N ASP A 69 -9.19 -2.80 9.79
CA ASP A 69 -10.64 -2.68 9.60
C ASP A 69 -10.98 -1.79 8.40
N ALA A 70 -10.26 -0.67 8.25
CA ALA A 70 -10.48 0.27 7.15
C ALA A 70 -10.05 -0.33 5.80
N ILE A 71 -8.94 -1.08 5.76
CA ILE A 71 -8.47 -1.77 4.56
C ILE A 71 -9.49 -2.84 4.16
N ILE A 72 -9.89 -3.72 5.08
CA ILE A 72 -10.84 -4.80 4.81
C ILE A 72 -12.18 -4.22 4.33
N TYR A 73 -12.67 -3.16 4.97
CA TYR A 73 -13.91 -2.49 4.54
C TYR A 73 -13.85 -1.94 3.10
N ALA A 74 -12.68 -1.43 2.69
CA ALA A 74 -12.50 -0.84 1.37
C ALA A 74 -12.07 -1.86 0.29
N HIS A 75 -11.56 -3.02 0.69
CA HIS A 75 -11.06 -4.03 -0.22
C HIS A 75 -12.20 -4.81 -0.87
N HIS A 76 -12.06 -5.10 -2.16
CA HIS A 76 -13.13 -5.73 -2.95
C HIS A 76 -13.04 -7.26 -2.99
N TYR A 77 -11.88 -7.84 -2.74
CA TYR A 77 -11.72 -9.29 -2.59
C TYR A 77 -12.28 -9.79 -1.27
N GLU A 78 -12.83 -11.00 -1.32
CA GLU A 78 -13.27 -11.79 -0.16
C GLU A 78 -12.13 -11.96 0.85
N GLU A 79 -10.96 -12.36 0.37
CA GLU A 79 -9.76 -12.60 1.19
C GLU A 79 -8.59 -11.75 0.68
N PRO A 80 -8.46 -10.48 1.14
CA PRO A 80 -7.32 -9.65 0.78
C PRO A 80 -6.02 -10.19 1.37
N VAL A 81 -5.00 -10.40 0.54
CA VAL A 81 -3.66 -10.77 1.00
C VAL A 81 -2.95 -9.54 1.56
N ILE A 82 -2.86 -9.45 2.89
CA ILE A 82 -2.24 -8.31 3.59
C ILE A 82 -1.04 -8.79 4.41
N PHE A 83 0.13 -8.20 4.16
CA PHE A 83 1.35 -8.47 4.93
C PHE A 83 1.62 -7.34 5.93
N VAL A 84 1.88 -7.71 7.19
CA VAL A 84 2.36 -6.80 8.22
C VAL A 84 3.85 -7.05 8.44
N ARG A 85 4.67 -6.00 8.33
CA ARG A 85 6.12 -6.04 8.57
C ARG A 85 6.53 -4.96 9.54
N GLU A 86 7.47 -5.28 10.43
CA GLU A 86 8.16 -4.26 11.23
C GLU A 86 9.36 -3.74 10.46
N ASP A 87 9.39 -2.44 10.21
CA ASP A 87 10.44 -1.78 9.44
C ASP A 87 11.02 -0.58 10.22
N TRP A 88 12.28 -0.27 9.94
CA TRP A 88 12.92 0.96 10.40
C TRP A 88 12.82 2.02 9.31
N ALA A 89 12.23 3.18 9.64
CA ALA A 89 12.10 4.30 8.71
C ALA A 89 12.91 5.51 9.18
N SER A 90 13.64 6.14 8.26
CA SER A 90 14.32 7.41 8.53
C SER A 90 13.34 8.58 8.47
N ARG A 91 13.39 9.51 9.44
CA ARG A 91 12.56 10.72 9.41
C ARG A 91 13.39 11.91 8.96
N ALA A 92 12.86 12.71 8.04
CA ALA A 92 13.54 13.92 7.59
C ALA A 92 13.68 14.92 8.75
N ALA A 93 14.92 15.38 9.00
CA ALA A 93 15.22 16.56 9.80
C ALA A 93 15.38 17.75 8.85
N TYR A 94 14.26 18.39 8.50
CA TYR A 94 14.30 19.57 7.61
C TYR A 94 14.99 20.73 8.30
N ASP A 95 16.05 21.23 7.67
CA ASP A 95 16.76 22.45 8.05
C ASP A 95 16.78 23.39 6.84
N PRO A 96 16.10 24.55 6.90
CA PRO A 96 16.07 25.51 5.81
C PRO A 96 17.43 26.18 5.56
N GLN A 97 18.37 26.13 6.51
CA GLN A 97 19.73 26.68 6.36
C GLN A 97 20.73 25.66 5.80
N SER A 98 20.28 24.41 5.56
CA SER A 98 21.15 23.34 5.08
C SER A 98 21.74 23.66 3.71
N GLN A 99 23.08 23.74 3.64
CA GLN A 99 23.84 23.94 2.41
C GLN A 99 24.21 22.64 1.69
N ASN A 100 23.57 21.51 2.05
CA ASN A 100 23.88 20.21 1.46
C ASN A 100 23.57 20.23 -0.06
N PRO A 101 24.57 20.02 -0.94
CA PRO A 101 24.40 20.12 -2.40
C PRO A 101 23.59 18.96 -2.99
N ASN A 102 23.24 17.93 -2.20
CA ASN A 102 22.37 16.84 -2.66
C ASN A 102 20.89 17.16 -2.49
N ARG A 103 20.52 18.23 -1.76
CA ARG A 103 19.11 18.62 -1.63
C ARG A 103 18.60 19.17 -2.96
N TRP A 104 17.41 18.73 -3.36
CA TRP A 104 16.81 19.11 -4.65
C TRP A 104 16.60 20.63 -4.78
N TRP A 105 16.38 21.32 -3.65
CA TRP A 105 16.26 22.79 -3.60
C TRP A 105 17.61 23.53 -3.67
N ASN A 106 18.74 22.84 -3.51
CA ASN A 106 20.09 23.42 -3.56
C ASN A 106 20.83 23.13 -4.88
N ASN A 107 20.39 22.15 -5.69
CA ASN A 107 21.17 21.61 -6.81
C ASN A 107 20.57 21.86 -8.21
N ARG A 108 19.51 22.68 -8.29
CA ARG A 108 18.79 23.03 -9.52
C ARG A 108 18.17 21.84 -10.29
N ARG A 109 18.23 20.61 -9.77
CA ARG A 109 17.58 19.44 -10.40
C ARG A 109 16.07 19.46 -10.23
N GLY A 110 15.56 20.18 -9.22
CA GLY A 110 14.13 20.27 -8.95
C GLY A 110 13.53 18.95 -8.44
N LEU A 111 12.22 18.91 -8.33
CA LEU A 111 11.48 17.68 -8.07
C LEU A 111 11.34 16.86 -9.36
N PRO A 112 11.23 15.52 -9.27
CA PRO A 112 10.83 14.69 -10.40
C PRO A 112 9.48 15.13 -10.98
N ASP A 113 9.24 14.76 -12.24
CA ASP A 113 7.95 14.96 -12.88
C ASP A 113 6.84 14.20 -12.13
N ARG A 114 5.66 14.82 -12.06
CA ARG A 114 4.46 14.15 -11.54
C ARG A 114 3.95 13.19 -12.61
N ILE A 115 3.54 12.00 -12.20
CA ILE A 115 3.16 10.90 -13.10
C ILE A 115 1.68 10.50 -13.01
N ASP A 116 0.86 11.35 -12.41
CA ASP A 116 -0.57 11.12 -12.15
C ASP A 116 -1.44 12.25 -12.74
#